data_AF-A0A345C3E7-F1
#
_entry.id   AF-A0A345C3E7-F1
#
_cell.length_a   1.000
_cell.length_b   1.000
_cell.length_c   1.000
_cell.angle_alpha   90.00
_cell.angle_beta   90.00
_cell.angle_gamma   90.00
#
_symmetry.space_group_name_H-M   'P 1'
#
loop_
_entity.id
_entity.type
_entity.pdbx_description
1 polymer ?
#
loop_
_entity_poly.entity_id
_entity_poly.type
_entity_poly.pdbx_seq_one_letter_code
_entity_poly.pdbx_strand_id
1 'polypeptide(L)'
;MGRFTIAKGGKRKNKAEKVVKGFRVFDKVQFSGKDCFIFGLRASGSFDLRLLGGTRAHKSANDKKLTVVERASILLTQVQKGEEKCRLSPLITVTSLRRP
;
A
#
# COMPACT_ATOMS: atom_id res chain seq x y z
N MET A 1 33.37 2.20 -20.73
CA MET A 1 32.30 1.27 -21.15
C MET A 1 32.38 -0.02 -20.32
N GLY A 2 31.33 -0.41 -19.60
CA GLY A 2 31.31 -1.64 -18.80
C GLY A 2 30.79 -2.84 -19.62
N ARG A 3 31.49 -3.97 -19.57
CA ARG A 3 31.06 -5.22 -20.23
C ARG A 3 29.86 -5.81 -19.49
N PHE A 4 28.72 -5.92 -20.15
CA PHE A 4 27.57 -6.67 -19.64
C PHE A 4 27.77 -8.16 -19.94
N THR A 5 28.05 -8.96 -18.91
CA THR A 5 28.20 -10.41 -19.05
C THR A 5 26.83 -11.08 -19.14
N ILE A 6 26.48 -11.58 -20.31
CA ILE A 6 25.28 -12.41 -20.51
C ILE A 6 25.55 -13.81 -19.95
N ALA A 7 24.63 -14.33 -19.14
CA ALA A 7 24.76 -15.68 -18.59
C ALA A 7 24.73 -16.73 -19.72
N LYS A 8 25.63 -17.73 -19.65
CA LYS A 8 25.65 -18.85 -20.61
C LYS A 8 24.27 -19.54 -20.62
N GLY A 9 23.69 -19.69 -21.82
CA GLY A 9 22.40 -20.35 -22.03
C GLY A 9 21.17 -19.45 -22.08
N GLY A 10 21.32 -18.11 -22.10
CA GLY A 10 20.21 -17.17 -22.36
C GLY A 10 19.14 -17.06 -21.26
N LYS A 11 19.17 -17.91 -20.24
CA LYS A 11 18.26 -17.87 -19.10
C LYS A 11 18.64 -16.74 -18.16
N ARG A 12 17.79 -15.71 -18.11
CA ARG A 12 17.95 -14.58 -17.20
C ARG A 12 17.59 -15.04 -15.77
N LYS A 13 18.56 -15.00 -14.85
CA LYS A 13 18.30 -15.29 -13.43
C LYS A 13 17.31 -14.23 -12.89
N ASN A 14 16.20 -14.67 -12.27
CA ASN A 14 15.29 -13.77 -11.58
C ASN A 14 15.97 -13.27 -10.28
N LYS A 15 16.68 -12.14 -10.36
CA LYS A 15 17.66 -11.66 -9.37
C LYS A 15 17.07 -10.97 -8.13
N ALA A 16 15.75 -10.84 -8.02
CA ALA A 16 15.16 -10.18 -6.86
C ALA A 16 15.01 -11.17 -5.69
N GLU A 17 15.55 -10.80 -4.52
CA GLU A 17 15.30 -11.52 -3.27
C GLU A 17 13.79 -11.61 -3.04
N LYS A 18 13.27 -12.83 -2.88
CA LYS A 18 11.83 -13.06 -2.67
C LYS A 18 11.34 -12.46 -1.34
N VAL A 19 12.25 -12.36 -0.36
CA VAL A 19 12.00 -11.85 0.98
C VAL A 19 13.23 -11.10 1.45
N VAL A 20 13.06 -9.88 1.95
CA VAL A 20 14.13 -9.08 2.54
C VAL A 20 13.75 -8.70 3.96
N LYS A 21 14.58 -9.06 4.94
CA LYS A 21 14.32 -8.83 6.37
C LYS A 21 12.92 -9.28 6.83
N GLY A 22 12.42 -10.38 6.24
CA GLY A 22 11.09 -10.92 6.55
C GLY A 22 9.92 -10.23 5.84
N PHE A 23 10.17 -9.27 4.95
CA PHE A 23 9.15 -8.58 4.15
C PHE A 23 9.16 -9.01 2.69
N ARG A 24 7.99 -9.00 2.05
CA ARG A 24 7.78 -9.34 0.63
C ARG A 24 7.11 -8.20 -0.12
N VAL A 25 7.19 -8.25 -1.44
CA VAL A 25 6.38 -7.36 -2.30
C VAL A 25 4.90 -7.68 -2.06
N PHE A 26 4.09 -6.63 -1.96
CA PHE A 26 2.66 -6.62 -1.67
C PHE A 26 2.26 -7.00 -0.24
N ASP A 27 3.21 -7.16 0.68
CA ASP A 27 2.87 -7.18 2.11
C ASP A 27 2.22 -5.83 2.48
N LYS A 28 1.12 -5.91 3.22
CA LYS A 28 0.46 -4.75 3.83
C LYS A 28 1.15 -4.45 5.14
N VAL A 29 1.60 -3.21 5.27
CA VAL A 29 2.39 -2.75 6.40
C VAL A 29 1.86 -1.42 6.91
N GLN A 30 1.88 -1.26 8.23
CA GLN A 30 1.62 0.03 8.85
C GLN A 30 2.92 0.84 8.88
N PHE A 31 2.86 2.06 8.34
CA PHE A 31 3.96 3.02 8.35
C PHE A 31 3.45 4.39 8.76
N SER A 32 4.00 4.93 9.85
CA SER A 32 3.58 6.23 10.41
C SER A 32 2.06 6.35 10.63
N GLY A 33 1.42 5.27 11.13
CA GLY A 33 -0.02 5.23 11.40
C GLY A 33 -0.92 5.07 10.17
N LYS A 34 -0.35 4.86 8.97
CA LYS A 34 -1.09 4.63 7.72
C LYS A 34 -0.80 3.25 7.15
N ASP A 35 -1.83 2.60 6.64
CA ASP A 35 -1.71 1.34 5.93
C ASP A 35 -1.13 1.57 4.53
N CYS A 36 -0.01 0.92 4.24
CA CYS A 36 0.71 0.99 2.98
C CYS A 36 1.04 -0.43 2.49
N PHE A 37 1.45 -0.54 1.23
CA PHE A 37 1.91 -1.78 0.62
C PHE A 37 3.35 -1.65 0.14
N ILE A 38 4.12 -2.72 0.26
CA ILE A 38 5.50 -2.78 -0.22
C ILE A 38 5.51 -3.04 -1.72
N PHE A 39 6.01 -2.10 -2.53
CA PHE A 39 6.14 -2.25 -3.98
C PHE A 39 7.58 -2.54 -4.44
N GLY A 40 8.57 -2.29 -3.59
CA GLY A 40 9.97 -2.49 -3.92
C GLY A 40 10.78 -2.91 -2.72
N LEU A 41 11.58 -3.96 -2.91
CA LEU A 41 12.57 -4.44 -1.94
C LEU A 41 13.95 -3.98 -2.40
N ARG A 42 14.80 -3.56 -1.46
CA ARG A 42 16.24 -3.38 -1.68
C ARG A 42 16.98 -4.31 -0.73
N ALA A 43 18.06 -4.94 -1.19
CA ALA A 43 18.87 -5.86 -0.37
C ALA A 43 19.41 -5.20 0.93
N SER A 44 19.57 -3.87 0.94
CA SER A 44 19.89 -3.10 2.15
C SER A 44 18.80 -3.15 3.25
N GLY A 45 17.61 -3.65 2.92
CA GLY A 45 16.44 -3.66 3.78
C GLY A 45 15.69 -2.33 3.81
N SER A 46 15.66 -1.63 2.66
CA SER A 46 14.88 -0.41 2.49
C SER A 46 13.78 -0.58 1.46
N PHE A 47 12.58 -0.09 1.76
CA PHE A 47 11.36 -0.45 1.01
C PHE A 47 10.71 0.75 0.32
N ASP A 48 10.17 0.53 -0.90
CA ASP A 48 9.27 1.48 -1.57
C ASP A 48 7.84 1.18 -1.11
N LEU A 49 7.20 2.15 -0.44
CA LEU A 49 5.85 2.03 0.11
C LEU A 49 4.87 2.83 -0.72
N ARG A 50 3.72 2.24 -1.04
CA ARG A 50 2.64 2.91 -1.77
C ARG A 50 1.28 2.61 -1.16
N LEU A 51 0.37 3.55 -1.31
CA LEU A 51 -1.05 3.34 -1.05
C LEU A 51 -1.66 2.48 -2.16
N LEU A 52 -2.85 1.91 -1.93
CA LEU A 52 -3.55 1.13 -2.95
C LEU A 52 -3.84 1.96 -4.21
N GLY A 53 -4.09 3.26 -4.07
CA GLY A 53 -4.27 4.19 -5.18
C GLY A 53 -2.99 4.50 -5.99
N GLY A 54 -1.88 3.82 -5.72
CA GLY A 54 -0.61 3.99 -6.44
C GLY A 54 0.23 5.19 -5.99
N THR A 55 -0.30 6.07 -5.14
CA THR A 55 0.46 7.18 -4.54
C THR A 55 1.62 6.65 -3.71
N ARG A 56 2.83 7.18 -3.97
CA ARG A 56 4.04 6.78 -3.24
C ARG A 56 4.05 7.43 -1.85
N ALA A 57 3.92 6.60 -0.81
CA ALA A 57 3.95 7.04 0.57
C ALA A 57 5.39 7.31 1.05
N HIS A 58 6.34 6.45 0.68
CA HIS A 58 7.74 6.61 1.06
C HIS A 58 8.68 5.85 0.13
N LYS A 59 9.83 6.43 -0.24
CA LYS A 59 10.75 5.83 -1.23
C LYS A 59 11.70 4.78 -0.65
N SER A 60 12.05 4.90 0.63
CA SER A 60 13.12 4.12 1.27
C SER A 60 12.84 3.92 2.78
N ALA A 61 11.73 3.27 3.10
CA ALA A 61 11.35 3.03 4.48
C ALA A 61 12.25 1.96 5.11
N ASN A 62 12.58 2.11 6.39
CA ASN A 62 13.41 1.16 7.12
C ASN A 62 12.54 0.03 7.70
N ASP A 63 13.06 -1.19 7.77
CA ASP A 63 12.38 -2.37 8.34
C ASP A 63 11.85 -2.12 9.76
N LYS A 64 12.63 -1.44 10.58
CA LYS A 64 12.29 -1.17 11.99
C LYS A 64 11.06 -0.26 12.19
N LYS A 65 10.65 0.46 11.14
CA LYS A 65 9.50 1.39 11.17
C LYS A 65 8.23 0.77 10.57
N LEU A 66 8.32 -0.49 10.15
CA LEU A 66 7.24 -1.20 9.49
C LEU A 66 6.69 -2.28 10.41
N THR A 67 5.37 -2.26 10.57
CA THR A 67 4.66 -3.35 11.24
C THR A 67 3.85 -4.09 10.19
N VAL A 68 4.02 -5.41 10.10
CA VAL A 68 3.23 -6.22 9.15
C VAL A 68 1.80 -6.29 9.65
N VAL A 69 0.85 -5.94 8.78
CA VAL A 69 -0.58 -6.05 9.03
C VAL A 69 -1.12 -7.32 8.39
N GLU A 70 -0.85 -7.49 7.09
CA GLU A 70 -1.26 -8.67 6.32
C GLU A 70 -0.12 -9.07 5.38
N ARG A 71 0.01 -10.38 5.13
CA ARG A 71 0.96 -10.92 4.16
C ARG A 71 0.40 -10.82 2.75
N ALA A 72 1.30 -10.70 1.78
CA ALA A 72 0.96 -10.70 0.38
C ALA A 72 0.10 -11.93 0.03
N SER A 73 -1.05 -11.67 -0.58
CA SER A 73 -1.94 -12.70 -1.12
C SER A 73 -1.93 -12.65 -2.65
N ILE A 74 -2.74 -13.49 -3.29
CA ILE A 74 -2.92 -13.46 -4.75
C ILE A 74 -3.48 -12.12 -5.21
N LEU A 75 -4.33 -11.49 -4.38
CA LEU A 75 -4.96 -10.21 -4.66
C LEU A 75 -4.50 -9.13 -3.68
N LEU A 76 -4.36 -7.90 -4.20
CA LEU A 76 -4.13 -6.70 -3.42
C LEU A 76 -5.47 -6.00 -3.20
N THR A 77 -6.04 -6.17 -2.02
CA THR A 77 -7.36 -5.61 -1.69
C THR A 77 -7.24 -4.75 -0.44
N GLN A 78 -7.99 -3.64 -0.41
CA GLN A 78 -8.17 -2.84 0.79
C GLN A 78 -9.66 -2.77 1.09
N VAL A 79 -10.05 -3.25 2.26
CA VAL A 79 -11.42 -3.10 2.74
C VAL A 79 -11.57 -1.69 3.29
N GLN A 80 -12.40 -0.87 2.63
CA GLN A 80 -12.83 0.40 3.20
C GLN A 80 -14.06 0.12 4.06
N LYS A 81 -13.99 0.44 5.34
CA LYS A 81 -15.21 0.49 6.15
C LYS A 81 -16.04 1.63 5.59
N GLY A 82 -17.22 1.31 5.06
CA GLY A 82 -18.13 2.34 4.57
C GLY A 82 -18.40 3.33 5.69
N GLU A 83 -18.01 4.59 5.50
CA GLU A 83 -18.59 5.66 6.29
C GLU A 83 -20.06 5.74 5.85
N GLU A 84 -20.97 5.32 6.72
CA GLU A 84 -22.40 5.62 6.62
C GLU A 84 -22.58 7.14 6.74
N LYS A 85 -22.21 7.91 5.71
CA LYS A 85 -22.62 9.30 5.58
C LYS A 85 -24.07 9.29 5.14
N CYS A 86 -24.97 9.04 6.10
CA CYS A 86 -26.38 9.38 5.94
C CYS A 86 -26.43 10.85 5.54
N ARG A 87 -26.67 11.12 4.25
CA ARG A 87 -27.07 12.42 3.74
C ARG A 87 -28.49 12.72 4.21
N LEU A 88 -28.75 12.74 5.51
CA LEU A 88 -29.83 13.55 6.03
C LEU A 88 -29.20 14.90 6.37
N SER A 89 -29.22 15.79 5.38
CA SER A 89 -29.32 17.22 5.70
C SER A 89 -30.50 17.38 6.67
N PRO A 90 -30.31 17.98 7.85
CA PRO A 90 -31.42 18.18 8.76
C PRO A 90 -32.39 19.18 8.14
N LEU A 91 -33.67 18.81 8.19
CA LEU A 91 -34.84 19.67 8.03
C LEU A 91 -34.95 20.46 6.72
N ILE A 92 -35.75 19.92 5.81
CA ILE A 92 -36.79 20.75 5.18
C ILE A 92 -37.64 21.26 6.36
N THR A 93 -37.39 22.48 6.84
CA THR A 93 -38.33 23.15 7.74
C THR A 93 -39.54 23.50 6.89
N VAL A 94 -40.49 22.57 6.78
CA VAL A 94 -41.85 22.88 6.38
C VAL A 94 -42.44 23.65 7.56
N THR A 95 -42.32 24.97 7.56
CA THR A 95 -43.13 25.80 8.47
C THR A 95 -44.56 25.77 7.95
N SER A 96 -45.27 24.71 8.32
CA SER A 96 -46.72 24.69 8.28
C SER A 96 -47.27 25.69 9.30
N LEU A 97 -48.24 26.48 8.84
CA LEU A 97 -49.33 27.05 9.65
C LEU A 97 -48.97 28.20 10.61
N ARG A 98 -49.36 29.41 10.20
CA ARG A 98 -50.39 30.15 10.95
C ARG A 98 -51.07 31.18 10.03
N ARG A 99 -52.29 30.84 9.60
CA ARG A 99 -53.42 31.80 9.53
C ARG A 99 -53.69 32.27 10.97
N PRO A 100 -54.20 33.48 11.22
CA PRO A 100 -55.49 33.98 10.71
C PRO A 100 -55.39 34.94 9.53
#